data_AF-A0A075B143-F1
#
_entry.id   AF-A0A075B143-F1
#
_cell.length_a   1.000
_cell.length_b   1.000
_cell.length_c   1.000
_cell.angle_alpha   90.00
_cell.angle_beta   90.00
_cell.angle_gamma   90.00
#
_symmetry.space_group_name_H-M   'P 1'
#
loop_
_entity.id
_entity.type
_entity.pdbx_description
1 polymer ?
#
loop_
_entity_poly.entity_id
_entity_poly.type
_entity_poly.pdbx_seq_one_letter_code
_entity_poly.pdbx_strand_id
1 'polypeptide(L)'
;METMTKIFSSHSAIQVNSPLLIPRSSSSIEKQQSVSLIDSTGQVVQLPHNLTVPFARFIARNKQKEFKRFCFGHVYRKNLVGGQPRQLMEADFDIVHPKKSLAIDAEIILVTHQVLSHFDLKNHEIILHSVLKKCMIDDSRIMSFLSQLSFNSWDKLKRNIVLNLNIPSKSLEMLESALNLKSCPTKISERLTAFGIIEKDVFADLEELVSYLQSMGLVDNIVFDPLLVLSNSYYHDFYFHFIVNNKKKDLLALGGRYDDLVKSFCHPTEINKQPKAIGVVFSIPKIVNYLGAGNERLPLPFDVLVHPLGRCSLNERLVVTTELWKAGIRTEFTQEQSLNVDLEEFYNQCKAHGIKFVVLVKEKAFKTQQSVIKIRNVEKKSEMEINREELVDTLKSLLQGKEIGARKIINNSAVEPTLEARNINVHIVNTQQKMKFHKKNFIIEKANQKLTSLISSVADASVVTEVVAVDLSRFVISNLINHEFKEEEVKKSMGF
;
A
#
# COMPACT_ATOMS: atom_id res chain seq x y z
N MET A 1 6.75 1.02 2.44
CA MET A 1 8.17 1.06 2.88
C MET A 1 9.09 1.29 1.71
N GLU A 2 9.20 0.40 0.71
CA GLU A 2 10.09 0.60 -0.47
C GLU A 2 10.00 1.98 -1.13
N THR A 3 8.80 2.52 -1.36
CA THR A 3 8.59 3.87 -1.89
C THR A 3 9.24 4.95 -1.02
N MET A 4 9.09 4.84 0.30
CA MET A 4 9.71 5.75 1.27
C MET A 4 11.23 5.59 1.25
N THR A 5 11.76 4.36 1.20
CA THR A 5 13.19 4.11 1.04
C THR A 5 13.75 4.81 -0.21
N LYS A 6 13.07 4.72 -1.35
CA LYS A 6 13.47 5.41 -2.60
C LYS A 6 13.49 6.94 -2.42
N ILE A 7 12.43 7.51 -1.83
CA ILE A 7 12.34 8.95 -1.55
C ILE A 7 13.48 9.37 -0.61
N PHE A 8 13.61 8.73 0.56
CA PHE A 8 14.62 9.08 1.55
C PHE A 8 16.05 8.96 1.01
N SER A 9 16.33 7.91 0.22
CA SER A 9 17.63 7.75 -0.46
C SER A 9 17.89 8.79 -1.54
N SER A 10 16.86 9.29 -2.24
CA SER A 10 17.04 10.40 -3.20
C SER A 10 17.40 11.74 -2.53
N HIS A 11 17.05 11.91 -1.25
CA HIS A 11 17.51 13.02 -0.40
C HIS A 11 18.82 12.72 0.34
N SER A 12 19.59 11.73 -0.14
CA SER A 12 20.88 11.32 0.43
C SER A 12 20.84 10.85 1.89
N ALA A 13 19.69 10.38 2.38
CA ALA A 13 19.58 9.82 3.72
C ALA A 13 20.00 8.34 3.75
N ILE A 14 20.72 7.97 4.81
CA ILE A 14 21.17 6.59 5.08
C ILE A 14 20.28 5.90 6.12
N GLN A 15 20.13 4.58 6.06
CA GLN A 15 19.36 3.86 7.07
C GLN A 15 20.16 3.71 8.37
N VAL A 16 19.69 4.34 9.46
CA VAL A 16 20.38 4.31 10.77
C VAL A 16 19.40 4.01 11.91
N ASN A 17 19.60 2.84 12.51
CA ASN A 17 18.84 2.38 13.67
C ASN A 17 19.53 2.80 14.97
N SER A 18 18.77 3.42 15.88
CA SER A 18 19.19 3.67 17.26
C SER A 18 19.05 2.39 18.11
N PRO A 19 19.78 2.26 19.25
CA PRO A 19 19.58 1.16 20.18
C PRO A 19 18.13 1.04 20.65
N LEU A 20 17.61 -0.20 20.72
CA LEU A 20 16.23 -0.47 21.15
C LEU A 20 16.00 -0.06 22.61
N LEU A 21 16.88 -0.48 23.52
CA LEU A 21 16.76 -0.14 24.94
C LEU A 21 17.57 1.11 25.26
N ILE A 22 16.93 2.08 25.92
CA ILE A 22 17.58 3.24 26.50
C ILE A 22 17.33 3.27 28.02
N PRO A 23 18.23 3.84 28.83
CA PRO A 23 17.93 4.14 30.23
C PRO A 23 16.69 5.03 30.33
N ARG A 24 15.92 4.84 31.41
CA ARG A 24 14.65 5.54 31.61
C ARG A 24 14.78 7.07 31.49
N SER A 25 13.92 7.65 30.66
CA SER A 25 13.86 9.10 30.46
C SER A 25 13.35 9.83 31.71
N SER A 26 13.93 10.99 32.01
CA SER A 26 13.49 11.87 33.10
C SER A 26 12.25 12.69 32.72
N SER A 27 11.87 12.76 31.43
CA SER A 27 10.73 13.52 30.93
C SER A 27 9.40 13.06 31.57
N SER A 28 8.50 13.99 31.86
CA SER A 28 7.21 13.68 32.50
C SER A 28 6.21 13.01 31.55
N ILE A 29 6.23 13.40 30.27
CA ILE A 29 5.25 12.98 29.26
C ILE A 29 5.44 11.52 28.86
N GLU A 30 6.69 11.06 28.67
CA GLU A 30 6.94 9.67 28.27
C GLU A 30 6.54 8.68 29.38
N LYS A 31 6.75 9.03 30.66
CA LYS A 31 6.53 8.15 31.83
C LYS A 31 5.12 7.54 31.92
N GLN A 32 4.09 8.23 31.40
CA GLN A 32 2.72 7.74 31.50
C GLN A 32 2.46 6.53 30.60
N GLN A 33 2.93 6.54 29.34
CA GLN A 33 2.68 5.47 28.36
C GLN A 33 3.91 4.63 27.98
N SER A 34 5.12 5.01 28.39
CA SER A 34 6.36 4.24 28.13
C SER A 34 6.38 2.88 28.83
N VAL A 35 6.90 1.85 28.17
CA VAL A 35 7.18 0.58 28.81
C VAL A 35 8.58 0.63 29.43
N SER A 36 8.65 0.52 30.75
CA SER A 36 9.91 0.35 31.50
C SER A 36 10.11 -1.10 31.88
N LEU A 37 11.35 -1.57 31.83
CA LEU A 37 11.79 -2.92 32.18
C LEU A 37 12.95 -2.82 33.16
N ILE A 38 13.19 -3.89 33.92
CA ILE A 38 14.37 -4.04 34.77
C ILE A 38 15.28 -5.05 34.08
N ASP A 39 16.55 -4.72 33.87
CA ASP A 39 17.53 -5.66 33.32
C ASP A 39 18.10 -6.61 34.38
N SER A 40 18.93 -7.57 33.96
CA SER A 40 19.54 -8.55 34.87
C SER A 40 20.48 -7.95 35.93
N THR A 41 20.86 -6.67 35.80
CA THR A 41 21.68 -5.94 36.77
C THR A 41 20.84 -5.08 37.73
N GLY A 42 19.52 -5.07 37.57
CA GLY A 42 18.60 -4.24 38.36
C GLY A 42 18.40 -2.82 37.82
N GLN A 43 19.01 -2.47 36.67
CA GLN A 43 18.84 -1.12 36.10
C GLN A 43 17.51 -0.99 35.35
N VAL A 44 16.90 0.20 35.45
CA VAL A 44 15.62 0.49 34.78
C VAL A 44 15.87 1.03 33.38
N VAL A 45 15.59 0.19 32.39
CA VAL A 45 15.62 0.52 30.96
C VAL A 45 14.20 0.74 30.43
N GLN A 46 14.08 1.28 29.22
CA GLN A 46 12.82 1.69 28.61
C GLN A 46 12.82 1.33 27.11
N LEU A 47 11.69 0.77 26.66
CA LEU A 47 11.39 0.60 25.24
C LEU A 47 10.96 1.95 24.62
N PRO A 48 11.27 2.19 23.33
CA PRO A 48 11.11 3.50 22.72
C PRO A 48 9.64 3.87 22.62
N HIS A 49 9.29 5.05 23.14
CA HIS A 49 7.97 5.64 22.93
C HIS A 49 7.91 6.34 21.56
N ASN A 50 9.00 6.93 21.10
CA ASN A 50 9.20 7.40 19.74
C ASN A 50 10.62 6.99 19.32
N LEU A 51 10.93 7.05 18.04
CA LEU A 51 12.27 6.79 17.52
C LEU A 51 13.19 8.04 17.63
N THR A 52 12.61 9.24 17.80
CA THR A 52 13.30 10.53 17.93
C THR A 52 14.17 10.64 19.18
N VAL A 53 13.69 10.23 20.36
CA VAL A 53 14.41 10.34 21.65
C VAL A 53 15.64 9.41 21.72
N PRO A 54 15.54 8.12 21.35
CA PRO A 54 16.72 7.26 21.16
C PRO A 54 17.72 7.84 20.17
N PHE A 55 17.24 8.50 19.11
CA PHE A 55 18.11 9.10 18.09
C PHE A 55 18.77 10.41 18.56
N ALA A 56 18.06 11.31 19.25
CA ALA A 56 18.64 12.50 19.87
C ALA A 56 19.77 12.13 20.86
N ARG A 57 19.57 11.07 21.64
CA ARG A 57 20.60 10.48 22.50
C ARG A 57 21.76 9.86 21.71
N PHE A 58 21.50 9.27 20.54
CA PHE A 58 22.54 8.77 19.63
C PHE A 58 23.37 9.93 19.04
N ILE A 59 22.73 11.00 18.57
CA ILE A 59 23.40 12.21 18.05
C ILE A 59 24.31 12.80 19.13
N ALA A 60 23.77 13.06 20.33
CA ALA A 60 24.49 13.71 21.43
C ALA A 60 25.72 12.93 21.94
N ARG A 61 25.87 11.66 21.55
CA ARG A 61 26.98 10.77 21.92
C ARG A 61 27.97 10.51 20.79
N ASN A 62 27.59 10.83 19.55
CA ASN A 62 28.41 10.56 18.37
C ASN A 62 29.13 11.83 17.90
N LYS A 63 30.30 11.63 17.29
CA LYS A 63 31.15 12.74 16.81
C LYS A 63 30.69 13.30 15.45
N GLN A 64 29.86 12.56 14.71
CA GLN A 64 29.34 12.99 13.41
C GLN A 64 28.18 13.97 13.60
N LYS A 65 28.39 15.21 13.13
CA LYS A 65 27.46 16.35 13.32
C LYS A 65 26.68 16.74 12.08
N GLU A 66 26.89 16.00 11.00
CA GLU A 66 26.27 16.23 9.70
C GLU A 66 25.96 14.90 9.02
N PHE A 67 24.67 14.61 8.87
CA PHE A 67 24.13 13.51 8.08
C PHE A 67 22.60 13.59 8.01
N LYS A 68 22.05 12.90 7.01
CA LYS A 68 20.62 12.64 6.89
C LYS A 68 20.39 11.17 7.16
N ARG A 69 19.36 10.81 7.93
CA ARG A 69 19.00 9.41 8.16
C ARG A 69 17.53 9.13 7.90
N PHE A 70 17.24 7.86 7.69
CA PHE A 70 15.90 7.32 7.91
C PHE A 70 15.96 6.06 8.77
N CYS A 71 14.83 5.70 9.37
CA CYS A 71 14.67 4.48 10.15
C CYS A 71 13.27 3.91 9.93
N PHE A 72 13.14 2.58 9.89
CA PHE A 72 11.86 1.89 10.04
C PHE A 72 11.95 1.11 11.35
N GLY A 73 11.14 1.47 12.34
CA GLY A 73 11.31 1.00 13.69
C GLY A 73 10.00 0.79 14.43
N HIS A 74 10.05 -0.08 15.44
CA HIS A 74 8.91 -0.33 16.30
C HIS A 74 8.98 0.53 17.56
N VAL A 75 7.85 1.12 17.92
CA VAL A 75 7.65 1.83 19.18
C VAL A 75 6.59 1.15 20.02
N TYR A 76 6.69 1.34 21.33
CA TYR A 76 5.95 0.55 22.30
C TYR A 76 5.11 1.46 23.22
N ARG A 77 3.92 0.97 23.56
CA ARG A 77 3.01 1.59 24.53
C ARG A 77 2.57 0.56 25.56
N LYS A 78 2.35 1.00 26.80
CA LYS A 78 1.65 0.18 27.81
C LYS A 78 0.31 -0.31 27.24
N ASN A 79 -0.01 -1.58 27.44
CA ASN A 79 -1.35 -2.07 27.23
C ASN A 79 -2.17 -1.82 28.51
N LEU A 80 -3.20 -0.97 28.42
CA LEU A 80 -4.03 -0.60 29.58
C LEU A 80 -4.87 -1.77 30.11
N VAL A 81 -5.07 -2.81 29.31
CA VAL A 81 -5.80 -4.05 29.68
C VAL A 81 -4.84 -5.10 30.29
N GLY A 82 -3.54 -4.81 30.37
CA GLY A 82 -2.50 -5.75 30.78
C GLY A 82 -1.95 -6.62 29.65
N GLY A 83 -1.04 -7.54 29.97
CA GLY A 83 -0.35 -8.37 28.99
C GLY A 83 0.76 -7.63 28.23
N GLN A 84 1.10 -8.12 27.03
CA GLN A 84 2.22 -7.60 26.25
C GLN A 84 2.03 -6.13 25.82
N PRO A 85 3.12 -5.35 25.69
CA PRO A 85 3.08 -4.01 25.10
C PRO A 85 2.38 -3.95 23.74
N ARG A 86 1.70 -2.84 23.48
CA ARG A 86 1.24 -2.53 22.11
C ARG A 86 2.44 -2.07 21.30
N GLN A 87 2.67 -2.73 20.17
CA GLN A 87 3.74 -2.44 19.22
C GLN A 87 3.16 -1.70 18.01
N LEU A 88 3.80 -0.61 17.60
CA LEU A 88 3.41 0.20 16.44
C LEU A 88 4.63 0.41 15.55
N MET A 89 4.45 0.37 14.23
CA MET A 89 5.52 0.70 13.27
C MET A 89 5.52 2.21 13.00
N GLU A 90 6.68 2.83 13.18
CA GLU A 90 6.95 4.21 12.78
C GLU A 90 8.08 4.22 11.74
N ALA A 91 8.10 5.24 10.90
CA ALA A 91 9.27 5.56 10.10
C ALA A 91 9.73 6.98 10.40
N ASP A 92 11.01 7.16 10.65
CA ASP A 92 11.61 8.46 10.88
C ASP A 92 12.42 8.87 9.65
N PHE A 93 12.43 10.17 9.36
CA PHE A 93 13.43 10.83 8.53
C PHE A 93 13.97 12.03 9.31
N ASP A 94 15.29 12.13 9.44
CA ASP A 94 15.95 13.20 10.21
C ASP A 94 17.11 13.81 9.45
N ILE A 95 17.31 15.12 9.63
CA ILE A 95 18.47 15.86 9.16
C ILE A 95 19.21 16.41 10.39
N VAL A 96 20.48 16.04 10.51
CA VAL A 96 21.41 16.54 11.53
C VAL A 96 22.43 17.41 10.82
N HIS A 97 22.60 18.65 11.28
CA HIS A 97 23.50 19.63 10.65
C HIS A 97 24.16 20.53 11.70
N PRO A 98 25.38 21.07 11.50
CA PRO A 98 26.07 21.85 12.53
C PRO A 98 25.41 23.18 12.94
N LYS A 99 24.44 23.70 12.16
CA LYS A 99 23.76 25.00 12.37
C LYS A 99 22.26 24.92 12.06
N LYS A 100 21.47 25.90 12.53
CA LYS A 100 20.07 26.13 12.07
C LYS A 100 20.13 26.54 10.59
N SER A 101 19.19 26.07 9.77
CA SER A 101 19.07 26.44 8.36
C SER A 101 17.63 26.24 7.89
N LEU A 102 17.00 27.31 7.40
CA LEU A 102 15.61 27.29 6.93
C LEU A 102 15.47 26.50 5.61
N ALA A 103 16.55 26.38 4.82
CA ALA A 103 16.58 25.51 3.65
C ALA A 103 16.46 24.02 4.03
N ILE A 104 17.01 23.61 5.17
CA ILE A 104 16.85 22.25 5.72
C ILE A 104 15.41 22.04 6.23
N ASP A 105 14.78 23.09 6.76
CA ASP A 105 13.38 23.05 7.20
C ASP A 105 12.42 22.95 6.00
N ALA A 106 12.74 23.60 4.88
CA ALA A 106 12.05 23.40 3.61
C ALA A 106 12.25 21.98 3.05
N GLU A 107 13.47 21.42 3.13
CA GLU A 107 13.76 20.07 2.65
C GLU A 107 12.92 19.01 3.37
N ILE A 108 12.81 19.07 4.70
CA ILE A 108 12.03 18.05 5.43
C ILE A 108 10.52 18.15 5.13
N ILE A 109 10.02 19.35 4.87
CA ILE A 109 8.65 19.56 4.37
C ILE A 109 8.50 18.89 2.99
N LEU A 110 9.46 19.09 2.08
CA LEU A 110 9.47 18.46 0.75
C LEU A 110 9.47 16.93 0.82
N VAL A 111 10.34 16.34 1.65
CA VAL A 111 10.36 14.89 1.92
C VAL A 111 9.00 14.41 2.40
N THR A 112 8.39 15.13 3.35
CA THR A 112 7.09 14.75 3.91
C THR A 112 5.96 14.87 2.88
N HIS A 113 5.99 15.90 2.03
CA HIS A 113 5.06 16.06 0.91
C HIS A 113 5.22 14.94 -0.12
N GLN A 114 6.45 14.57 -0.50
CA GLN A 114 6.70 13.48 -1.46
C GLN A 114 6.20 12.11 -0.97
N VAL A 115 6.20 11.86 0.35
CA VAL A 115 5.66 10.62 0.93
C VAL A 115 4.14 10.58 0.95
N LEU A 116 3.46 11.72 1.11
CA LEU A 116 2.02 11.77 1.45
C LEU A 116 1.13 12.54 0.44
N SER A 117 1.71 13.18 -0.57
CA SER A 117 1.10 13.88 -1.72
C SER A 117 0.16 15.09 -1.46
N HIS A 118 -0.45 15.28 -0.28
CA HIS A 118 -1.37 16.41 0.00
C HIS A 118 -1.31 16.88 1.46
N PHE A 119 -0.67 18.01 1.77
CA PHE A 119 -0.23 18.39 3.14
C PHE A 119 -1.09 19.51 3.81
N ASP A 120 -1.16 19.52 5.16
CA ASP A 120 -1.80 20.55 6.03
C ASP A 120 -0.81 21.10 7.11
N LEU A 121 -0.01 22.15 6.82
CA LEU A 121 1.07 22.72 7.69
C LEU A 121 0.54 23.91 8.55
N LYS A 122 1.22 24.67 9.43
CA LYS A 122 2.55 24.76 10.11
C LYS A 122 2.28 25.29 11.54
N ASN A 123 3.27 25.35 12.43
CA ASN A 123 3.40 26.51 13.34
C ASN A 123 4.86 26.86 13.65
N HIS A 124 5.04 28.04 14.25
CA HIS A 124 6.26 28.48 14.93
C HIS A 124 5.91 28.76 16.40
N GLU A 125 6.70 28.24 17.34
CA GLU A 125 6.41 28.30 18.79
C GLU A 125 6.26 29.74 19.30
N ILE A 126 7.12 30.65 18.84
CA ILE A 126 7.08 32.08 19.17
C ILE A 126 5.75 32.72 18.77
N ILE A 127 5.22 32.41 17.58
CA ILE A 127 3.94 32.97 17.10
C ILE A 127 2.78 32.55 18.00
N LEU A 128 2.73 31.29 18.41
CA LEU A 128 1.76 30.79 19.37
C LEU A 128 1.83 31.56 20.70
N HIS A 129 3.03 31.76 21.25
CA HIS A 129 3.21 32.53 22.48
C HIS A 129 2.79 33.99 22.31
N SER A 130 3.07 34.62 21.17
CA SER A 130 2.65 36.01 20.90
C SER A 130 1.14 36.13 20.67
N VAL A 131 0.46 35.11 20.10
CA VAL A 131 -1.01 35.01 20.08
C VAL A 131 -1.56 34.90 21.51
N LEU A 132 -1.04 34.01 22.34
CA LEU A 132 -1.52 33.80 23.72
C LEU A 132 -1.31 35.04 24.60
N LYS A 133 -0.14 35.68 24.48
CA LYS A 133 0.16 36.97 25.14
C LYS A 133 -0.77 38.07 24.66
N LYS A 134 -1.07 38.14 23.35
CA LYS A 134 -2.07 39.08 22.82
C LYS A 134 -3.44 38.82 23.44
N CYS A 135 -3.84 37.54 23.56
CA CYS A 135 -5.07 37.08 24.21
C CYS A 135 -5.11 37.31 25.73
N MET A 136 -4.02 37.78 26.37
CA MET A 136 -3.88 37.89 27.82
C MET A 136 -4.09 36.53 28.53
N ILE A 137 -3.46 35.48 27.99
CA ILE A 137 -3.52 34.11 28.52
C ILE A 137 -2.10 33.66 28.89
N ASP A 138 -1.77 33.74 30.18
CA ASP A 138 -0.48 33.31 30.73
C ASP A 138 -0.52 31.86 31.30
N ASP A 139 -1.70 31.23 31.34
CA ASP A 139 -1.88 29.89 31.90
C ASP A 139 -1.37 28.80 30.94
N SER A 140 -0.17 28.29 31.20
CA SER A 140 0.50 27.26 30.39
C SER A 140 -0.31 25.97 30.18
N ARG A 141 -1.33 25.70 31.02
CA ARG A 141 -2.22 24.55 30.85
C ARG A 141 -3.07 24.65 29.57
N ILE A 142 -3.26 25.85 29.02
CA ILE A 142 -3.98 26.09 27.75
C ILE A 142 -3.42 25.24 26.60
N MET A 143 -2.11 25.00 26.59
CA MET A 143 -1.39 24.19 25.60
C MET A 143 -1.94 22.76 25.49
N SER A 144 -2.31 22.16 26.62
CA SER A 144 -2.91 20.81 26.66
C SER A 144 -4.28 20.76 25.99
N PHE A 145 -5.06 21.84 26.09
CA PHE A 145 -6.34 21.96 25.39
C PHE A 145 -6.11 22.25 23.90
N LEU A 146 -5.29 23.23 23.55
CA LEU A 146 -5.00 23.59 22.15
C LEU A 146 -4.39 22.43 21.34
N SER A 147 -3.63 21.53 21.96
CA SER A 147 -3.15 20.31 21.28
C SER A 147 -4.26 19.39 20.74
N GLN A 148 -5.49 19.56 21.23
CA GLN A 148 -6.68 18.82 20.82
C GLN A 148 -7.51 19.56 19.75
N LEU A 149 -7.21 20.83 19.47
CA LEU A 149 -7.93 21.71 18.53
C LEU A 149 -7.94 21.15 17.11
N SER A 150 -6.87 20.48 16.72
CA SER A 150 -6.75 19.87 15.40
C SER A 150 -7.78 18.75 15.16
N PHE A 151 -8.25 18.10 16.23
CA PHE A 151 -9.10 16.90 16.21
C PHE A 151 -10.52 17.10 16.77
N ASN A 152 -10.81 18.23 17.44
CA ASN A 152 -12.10 18.53 18.06
C ASN A 152 -12.66 19.87 17.56
N SER A 153 -13.98 20.08 17.65
CA SER A 153 -14.56 21.40 17.41
C SER A 153 -14.20 22.39 18.51
N TRP A 154 -14.13 23.68 18.15
CA TRP A 154 -13.90 24.76 19.10
C TRP A 154 -14.92 24.76 20.24
N ASP A 155 -16.21 24.56 19.98
CA ASP A 155 -17.27 24.58 21.01
C ASP A 155 -17.08 23.53 22.11
N LYS A 156 -16.52 22.37 21.77
CA LYS A 156 -16.20 21.30 22.72
C LYS A 156 -14.97 21.67 23.56
N LEU A 157 -13.98 22.27 22.91
CA LEU A 157 -12.72 22.69 23.50
C LEU A 157 -12.90 23.92 24.42
N LYS A 158 -13.66 24.93 23.99
CA LYS A 158 -14.07 26.13 24.74
C LYS A 158 -14.77 25.75 26.05
N ARG A 159 -15.74 24.82 26.00
CA ARG A 159 -16.40 24.30 27.22
C ARG A 159 -15.41 23.65 28.19
N ASN A 160 -14.49 22.82 27.69
CA ASN A 160 -13.47 22.20 28.53
C ASN A 160 -12.50 23.23 29.13
N ILE A 161 -12.13 24.27 28.38
CA ILE A 161 -11.31 25.38 28.89
C ILE A 161 -12.03 26.12 30.01
N VAL A 162 -13.27 26.57 29.78
CA VAL A 162 -14.07 27.32 30.78
C VAL A 162 -14.27 26.52 32.07
N LEU A 163 -14.39 25.19 31.99
CA LEU A 163 -14.56 24.33 33.16
C LEU A 163 -13.27 24.07 33.95
N ASN A 164 -12.09 24.18 33.34
CA ASN A 164 -10.82 23.75 33.96
C ASN A 164 -9.82 24.90 34.18
N LEU A 165 -9.94 26.01 33.42
CA LEU A 165 -9.04 27.15 33.43
C LEU A 165 -9.83 28.44 33.69
N ASN A 166 -9.34 29.28 34.60
CA ASN A 166 -9.99 30.52 34.99
C ASN A 166 -9.62 31.67 34.02
N ILE A 167 -9.95 31.50 32.74
CA ILE A 167 -9.62 32.46 31.67
C ILE A 167 -10.81 33.42 31.45
N PRO A 168 -10.60 34.75 31.42
CA PRO A 168 -11.67 35.72 31.18
C PRO A 168 -12.38 35.52 29.83
N SER A 169 -13.70 35.73 29.76
CA SER A 169 -14.49 35.58 28.53
C SER A 169 -13.91 36.38 27.35
N LYS A 170 -13.47 37.62 27.60
CA LYS A 170 -12.82 38.48 26.59
C LYS A 170 -11.52 37.89 26.02
N SER A 171 -10.73 37.21 26.84
CA SER A 171 -9.54 36.47 26.40
C SER A 171 -9.91 35.27 25.53
N LEU A 172 -11.00 34.56 25.87
CA LEU A 172 -11.50 33.43 25.07
C LEU A 172 -12.12 33.87 23.73
N GLU A 173 -12.85 34.98 23.70
CA GLU A 173 -13.37 35.59 22.47
C GLU A 173 -12.23 36.03 21.54
N MET A 174 -11.14 36.57 22.10
CA MET A 174 -9.97 36.94 21.30
C MET A 174 -9.15 35.72 20.84
N LEU A 175 -9.11 34.65 21.64
CA LEU A 175 -8.52 33.37 21.21
C LEU A 175 -9.37 32.68 20.13
N GLU A 176 -10.69 32.83 20.18
CA GLU A 176 -11.62 32.37 19.14
C GLU A 176 -11.46 33.15 17.85
N SER A 177 -11.26 34.47 17.91
CA SER A 177 -10.97 35.26 16.71
C SER A 177 -9.61 34.90 16.09
N ALA A 178 -8.64 34.47 16.89
CA ALA A 178 -7.34 33.98 16.43
C ALA A 178 -7.42 32.69 15.59
N LEU A 179 -8.51 31.91 15.66
CA LEU A 179 -8.75 30.77 14.75
C LEU A 179 -8.74 31.18 13.27
N ASN A 180 -9.17 32.41 12.97
CA ASN A 180 -9.23 32.96 11.62
C ASN A 180 -7.86 33.37 11.06
N LEU A 181 -6.79 33.32 11.87
CA LEU A 181 -5.43 33.58 11.39
C LEU A 181 -4.90 32.43 10.51
N LYS A 182 -5.52 31.25 10.61
CA LYS A 182 -5.21 30.08 9.78
C LYS A 182 -5.33 30.42 8.29
N SER A 183 -4.23 30.29 7.54
CA SER A 183 -4.10 30.86 6.18
C SER A 183 -3.00 30.21 5.35
N CYS A 184 -2.88 30.55 4.06
CA CYS A 184 -1.74 30.13 3.23
C CYS A 184 -0.43 30.82 3.69
N PRO A 185 0.76 30.30 3.34
CA PRO A 185 2.02 30.77 3.90
C PRO A 185 2.29 32.23 3.56
N THR A 186 1.90 32.63 2.34
CA THR A 186 2.14 33.96 1.76
C THR A 186 1.31 35.08 2.38
N LYS A 187 0.27 34.77 3.16
CA LYS A 187 -0.64 35.77 3.77
C LYS A 187 -0.53 35.83 5.30
N ILE A 188 0.40 35.07 5.90
CA ILE A 188 0.46 34.95 7.35
C ILE A 188 0.99 36.23 8.02
N SER A 189 2.07 36.84 7.50
CA SER A 189 2.63 38.09 8.03
C SER A 189 1.60 39.21 8.07
N GLU A 190 0.80 39.35 7.00
CA GLU A 190 -0.31 40.31 6.92
C GLU A 190 -1.37 40.05 7.99
N ARG A 191 -1.83 38.80 8.14
CA ARG A 191 -2.87 38.43 9.13
C ARG A 191 -2.40 38.58 10.57
N LEU A 192 -1.17 38.19 10.88
CA LEU A 192 -0.59 38.35 12.22
C LEU A 192 -0.40 39.84 12.56
N THR A 193 0.05 40.65 11.60
CA THR A 193 0.16 42.10 11.76
C THR A 193 -1.21 42.75 11.97
N ALA A 194 -2.24 42.34 11.22
CA ALA A 194 -3.62 42.81 11.40
C ALA A 194 -4.23 42.40 12.76
N PHE A 195 -3.82 41.26 13.31
CA PHE A 195 -4.13 40.85 14.69
C PHE A 195 -3.34 41.63 15.75
N GLY A 196 -2.35 42.43 15.31
CA GLY A 196 -1.46 43.21 16.17
C GLY A 196 -0.43 42.34 16.91
N ILE A 197 0.11 41.33 16.23
CA ILE A 197 1.34 40.60 16.58
C ILE A 197 2.45 41.14 15.68
N ILE A 198 3.61 41.46 16.26
CA ILE A 198 4.73 42.09 15.54
C ILE A 198 6.02 41.38 15.96
N GLU A 199 6.36 40.30 15.25
CA GLU A 199 7.56 39.49 15.49
C GLU A 199 8.45 39.54 14.25
N LYS A 200 9.13 40.66 14.02
CA LYS A 200 9.83 40.96 12.74
C LYS A 200 10.81 39.86 12.32
N ASP A 201 11.62 39.37 13.25
CA ASP A 201 12.63 38.34 12.97
C ASP A 201 11.97 37.01 12.59
N VAL A 202 10.86 36.65 13.24
CA VAL A 202 10.09 35.44 12.92
C VAL A 202 9.36 35.58 11.58
N PHE A 203 8.87 36.78 11.24
CA PHE A 203 8.25 37.03 9.94
C PHE A 203 9.29 36.93 8.81
N ALA A 204 10.52 37.40 9.03
CA ALA A 204 11.63 37.21 8.10
C ALA A 204 12.01 35.72 7.92
N ASP A 205 12.19 34.97 9.03
CA ASP A 205 12.43 33.51 8.99
C ASP A 205 11.31 32.78 8.22
N LEU A 206 10.05 33.20 8.38
CA LEU A 206 8.92 32.62 7.66
C LEU A 206 8.88 32.99 6.18
N GLU A 207 9.15 34.24 5.83
CA GLU A 207 9.16 34.70 4.44
C GLU A 207 10.30 34.04 3.65
N GLU A 208 11.47 33.86 4.27
CA GLU A 208 12.59 33.08 3.73
C GLU A 208 12.20 31.59 3.54
N LEU A 209 11.64 30.95 4.57
CA LEU A 209 11.15 29.56 4.48
C LEU A 209 10.10 29.39 3.36
N VAL A 210 9.19 30.36 3.20
CA VAL A 210 8.17 30.35 2.15
C VAL A 210 8.79 30.53 0.76
N SER A 211 9.82 31.35 0.62
CA SER A 211 10.58 31.49 -0.63
C SER A 211 11.27 30.19 -1.04
N TYR A 212 11.85 29.45 -0.08
CA TYR A 212 12.41 28.12 -0.34
C TYR A 212 11.35 27.10 -0.74
N LEU A 213 10.20 27.08 -0.05
CA LEU A 213 9.09 26.20 -0.39
C LEU A 213 8.50 26.51 -1.78
N GLN A 214 8.39 27.79 -2.15
CA GLN A 214 8.03 28.24 -3.51
C GLN A 214 9.03 27.73 -4.55
N SER A 215 10.33 27.88 -4.28
CA SER A 215 11.41 27.39 -5.15
C SER A 215 11.43 25.87 -5.31
N MET A 216 10.92 25.13 -4.30
CA MET A 216 10.72 23.67 -4.33
C MET A 216 9.37 23.24 -4.94
N GLY A 217 8.52 24.17 -5.37
CA GLY A 217 7.20 23.88 -5.96
C GLY A 217 6.10 23.53 -4.95
N LEU A 218 6.22 23.96 -3.70
CA LEU A 218 5.35 23.57 -2.58
C LEU A 218 4.58 24.77 -1.99
N VAL A 219 3.58 25.28 -2.70
CA VAL A 219 2.82 26.46 -2.24
C VAL A 219 1.37 26.13 -1.88
N ASP A 220 0.68 25.40 -2.75
CA ASP A 220 -0.78 25.24 -2.69
C ASP A 220 -1.25 24.24 -1.62
N ASN A 221 -0.34 23.39 -1.13
CA ASN A 221 -0.58 22.33 -0.15
C ASN A 221 0.00 22.65 1.24
N ILE A 222 0.03 23.93 1.64
CA ILE A 222 0.67 24.36 2.89
C ILE A 222 -0.16 25.43 3.62
N VAL A 223 -1.06 25.02 4.51
CA VAL A 223 -1.70 25.94 5.46
C VAL A 223 -0.67 26.45 6.50
N PHE A 224 -0.97 27.49 7.27
CA PHE A 224 -0.28 27.97 8.48
C PHE A 224 -1.33 28.02 9.59
N ASP A 225 -1.04 27.52 10.79
CA ASP A 225 -1.97 27.56 11.93
C ASP A 225 -1.27 28.10 13.20
N PRO A 226 -1.45 29.39 13.56
CA PRO A 226 -0.82 30.00 14.73
C PRO A 226 -1.18 29.34 16.07
N LEU A 227 -2.25 28.55 16.10
CA LEU A 227 -2.77 27.90 17.29
C LEU A 227 -2.46 26.39 17.34
N LEU A 228 -1.72 25.86 16.37
CA LEU A 228 -1.26 24.48 16.41
C LEU A 228 -0.27 24.29 17.57
N VAL A 229 -0.60 23.33 18.45
CA VAL A 229 0.23 22.85 19.56
C VAL A 229 0.42 21.35 19.39
N LEU A 230 1.65 20.87 19.54
CA LEU A 230 1.92 19.44 19.52
C LEU A 230 1.84 18.85 20.93
N SER A 231 1.38 17.60 21.05
CA SER A 231 1.40 16.86 22.32
C SER A 231 2.81 16.50 22.82
N ASN A 232 3.82 16.63 21.94
CA ASN A 232 5.20 16.22 22.21
C ASN A 232 6.02 17.47 22.56
N SER A 233 6.38 17.61 23.83
CA SER A 233 7.03 18.81 24.39
C SER A 233 8.54 18.93 24.11
N TYR A 234 9.05 18.29 23.05
CA TYR A 234 10.48 18.32 22.68
C TYR A 234 10.72 18.95 21.31
N TYR A 235 9.65 19.26 20.58
CA TYR A 235 9.74 20.11 19.40
C TYR A 235 9.61 21.56 19.84
N HIS A 236 10.58 22.38 19.45
CA HIS A 236 10.65 23.81 19.75
C HIS A 236 10.95 24.59 18.47
N ASP A 237 10.81 25.91 18.50
CA ASP A 237 11.09 26.82 17.37
C ASP A 237 10.12 26.57 16.19
N PHE A 238 10.40 25.58 15.34
CA PHE A 238 9.60 25.21 14.16
C PHE A 238 9.04 23.79 14.25
N TYR A 239 7.74 23.62 13.98
CA TYR A 239 7.11 22.30 13.93
C TYR A 239 5.88 22.22 13.01
N PHE A 240 5.53 21.00 12.63
CA PHE A 240 4.48 20.70 11.66
C PHE A 240 3.86 19.32 11.87
N HIS A 241 2.71 19.11 11.27
CA HIS A 241 1.99 17.84 11.35
C HIS A 241 1.20 17.58 10.07
N PHE A 242 0.85 16.33 9.77
CA PHE A 242 0.07 15.98 8.59
C PHE A 242 -1.24 15.34 9.03
N ILE A 243 -2.37 15.96 8.70
CA ILE A 243 -3.69 15.42 8.98
C ILE A 243 -4.43 15.15 7.68
N VAL A 244 -5.02 13.96 7.56
CA VAL A 244 -6.02 13.66 6.53
C VAL A 244 -7.42 13.86 7.09
N ASN A 245 -8.26 14.58 6.36
CA ASN A 245 -9.70 14.68 6.60
C ASN A 245 -10.44 13.56 5.84
N ASN A 246 -10.51 12.36 6.43
CA ASN A 246 -11.38 11.27 5.97
C ASN A 246 -12.65 11.24 6.85
N LYS A 247 -13.36 10.09 6.96
CA LYS A 247 -14.48 9.88 7.91
C LYS A 247 -14.15 10.30 9.35
N LYS A 248 -12.87 10.32 9.71
CA LYS A 248 -12.30 10.96 10.90
C LYS A 248 -11.00 11.67 10.48
N LYS A 249 -10.58 12.65 11.28
CA LYS A 249 -9.26 13.29 11.15
C LYS A 249 -8.17 12.38 11.67
N ASP A 250 -7.21 12.04 10.83
CA ASP A 250 -6.08 11.18 11.21
C ASP A 250 -4.72 11.85 10.98
N LEU A 251 -3.96 11.98 12.07
CA LEU A 251 -2.56 12.39 12.05
C LEU A 251 -1.70 11.28 11.44
N LEU A 252 -1.16 11.47 10.23
CA LEU A 252 -0.28 10.51 9.55
C LEU A 252 1.21 10.77 9.80
N ALA A 253 1.61 12.03 9.96
CA ALA A 253 3.00 12.40 10.23
C ALA A 253 3.12 13.61 11.18
N LEU A 254 4.25 13.71 11.85
CA LEU A 254 4.56 14.75 12.85
C LEU A 254 6.04 15.09 12.77
N GLY A 255 6.41 16.37 12.65
CA GLY A 255 7.80 16.78 12.56
C GLY A 255 8.09 18.15 13.16
N GLY A 256 9.38 18.48 13.27
CA GLY A 256 9.85 19.74 13.84
C GLY A 256 11.30 19.68 14.32
N ARG A 257 11.82 20.83 14.74
CA ARG A 257 13.17 20.98 15.31
C ARG A 257 13.19 20.48 16.76
N TYR A 258 14.18 19.68 17.12
CA TYR A 258 14.34 19.11 18.46
C TYR A 258 15.76 19.35 19.01
N ASP A 259 16.32 20.52 18.69
CA ASP A 259 17.67 20.96 19.11
C ASP A 259 17.89 20.84 20.64
N ASP A 260 16.90 21.25 21.45
CA ASP A 260 17.00 21.18 22.92
C ASP A 260 16.92 19.75 23.45
N LEU A 261 16.26 18.83 22.73
CA LEU A 261 16.28 17.40 23.06
C LEU A 261 17.68 16.81 22.87
N VAL A 262 18.37 17.15 21.77
CA VAL A 262 19.78 16.75 21.56
C VAL A 262 20.66 17.33 22.67
N LYS A 263 20.52 18.64 22.94
CA LYS A 263 21.24 19.35 24.01
C LYS A 263 21.04 18.73 25.39
N SER A 264 19.85 18.20 25.68
CA SER A 264 19.54 17.53 26.96
C SER A 264 20.31 16.22 27.20
N PHE A 265 20.83 15.60 26.14
CA PHE A 265 21.64 14.38 26.21
C PHE A 265 23.15 14.64 26.10
N CYS A 266 23.58 15.87 25.81
CA CYS A 266 25.00 16.22 25.70
C CYS A 266 25.68 16.24 27.09
N HIS A 267 26.99 16.00 27.10
CA HIS A 267 27.79 16.23 28.31
C HIS A 267 27.82 17.75 28.64
N PRO A 268 27.82 18.17 29.92
CA PRO A 268 27.79 19.59 30.28
C PRO A 268 28.88 20.47 29.65
N THR A 269 30.03 19.89 29.32
CA THR A 269 31.16 20.56 28.65
C THR A 269 30.97 20.80 27.15
N GLU A 270 29.92 20.23 26.53
CA GLU A 270 29.71 20.26 25.07
C GLU A 270 28.39 20.95 24.65
N ILE A 271 27.66 21.57 25.60
CA ILE A 271 26.34 22.22 25.45
C ILE A 271 26.28 23.36 24.40
N ASN A 272 27.42 23.82 23.89
CA ASN A 272 27.54 24.85 22.84
C ASN A 272 28.15 24.32 21.52
N LYS A 273 28.35 22.99 21.38
CA LYS A 273 28.99 22.35 20.21
C LYS A 273 28.11 21.26 19.57
N GLN A 274 26.89 21.08 20.04
CA GLN A 274 25.89 20.15 19.54
C GLN A 274 25.40 20.55 18.13
N PRO A 275 25.14 19.59 17.24
CA PRO A 275 24.44 19.87 15.99
C PRO A 275 22.99 20.27 16.27
N LYS A 276 22.37 20.91 15.28
CA LYS A 276 20.92 21.10 15.21
C LYS A 276 20.29 19.90 14.51
N ALA A 277 19.05 19.58 14.88
CA ALA A 277 18.35 18.40 14.42
C ALA A 277 16.88 18.71 14.14
N ILE A 278 16.41 18.30 12.97
CA ILE A 278 15.02 18.35 12.55
C ILE A 278 14.60 16.99 12.02
N GLY A 279 13.38 16.57 12.33
CA GLY A 279 12.89 15.23 11.99
C GLY A 279 11.40 15.21 11.71
N VAL A 280 10.96 14.14 11.06
CA VAL A 280 9.56 13.80 10.82
C VAL A 280 9.34 12.32 11.08
N VAL A 281 8.30 12.02 11.83
CA VAL A 281 7.83 10.67 12.20
C VAL A 281 6.56 10.38 11.41
N PHE A 282 6.53 9.24 10.70
CA PHE A 282 5.40 8.75 9.90
C PHE A 282 4.75 7.54 10.58
N SER A 283 3.42 7.58 10.74
CA SER A 283 2.64 6.48 11.29
C SER A 283 2.26 5.48 10.19
N ILE A 284 3.12 4.47 9.99
CA ILE A 284 2.97 3.47 8.91
C ILE A 284 1.58 2.78 8.92
N PRO A 285 1.02 2.32 10.06
CA PRO A 285 -0.30 1.68 10.07
C PRO A 285 -1.41 2.60 9.54
N LYS A 286 -1.35 3.89 9.84
CA LYS A 286 -2.35 4.87 9.40
C LYS A 286 -2.20 5.20 7.92
N ILE A 287 -0.96 5.31 7.43
CA ILE A 287 -0.68 5.54 6.00
C ILE A 287 -1.17 4.35 5.18
N VAL A 288 -0.90 3.11 5.62
CA VAL A 288 -1.38 1.88 4.96
C VAL A 288 -2.92 1.84 4.92
N ASN A 289 -3.58 2.17 6.04
CA ASN A 289 -5.04 2.27 6.10
C ASN A 289 -5.61 3.38 5.20
N TYR A 290 -4.95 4.54 5.14
CA TYR A 290 -5.33 5.66 4.27
C TYR A 290 -5.25 5.31 2.79
N LEU A 291 -4.19 4.60 2.37
CA LEU A 291 -3.98 4.17 0.98
C LEU A 291 -4.94 3.05 0.51
N GLY A 292 -5.91 2.65 1.34
CA GLY A 292 -6.87 1.59 0.98
C GLY A 292 -6.26 0.19 0.91
N ALA A 293 -5.02 0.01 1.36
CA ALA A 293 -4.33 -1.28 1.43
C ALA A 293 -4.83 -2.17 2.59
N GLY A 294 -6.12 -2.04 2.94
CA GLY A 294 -6.81 -2.76 4.02
C GLY A 294 -7.16 -4.21 3.70
N ASN A 295 -6.58 -4.80 2.65
CA ASN A 295 -6.61 -6.25 2.47
C ASN A 295 -5.59 -6.87 3.43
N GLU A 296 -6.07 -7.43 4.54
CA GLU A 296 -5.28 -8.13 5.58
C GLU A 296 -4.57 -9.42 5.09
N ARG A 297 -4.46 -9.62 3.77
CA ARG A 297 -3.67 -10.71 3.21
C ARG A 297 -2.20 -10.31 3.24
N LEU A 298 -1.41 -11.07 4.01
CA LEU A 298 0.05 -11.04 3.91
C LEU A 298 0.44 -11.16 2.43
N PRO A 299 1.32 -10.29 1.90
CA PRO A 299 1.78 -10.40 0.52
C PRO A 299 2.46 -11.75 0.33
N LEU A 300 2.11 -12.47 -0.75
CA LEU A 300 2.70 -13.77 -1.01
C LEU A 300 4.23 -13.66 -1.11
N PRO A 301 4.97 -14.64 -0.52
CA PRO A 301 6.42 -14.67 -0.63
C PRO A 301 6.89 -14.94 -2.07
N PHE A 302 6.03 -15.48 -2.94
CA PHE A 302 6.32 -15.85 -4.33
C PHE A 302 5.31 -15.27 -5.35
N ASP A 303 5.77 -15.04 -6.58
CA ASP A 303 4.94 -14.64 -7.72
C ASP A 303 4.54 -15.83 -8.60
N VAL A 304 5.35 -16.91 -8.55
CA VAL A 304 5.28 -18.08 -9.44
C VAL A 304 5.13 -19.37 -8.62
N LEU A 305 4.23 -20.26 -9.01
CA LEU A 305 4.08 -21.60 -8.41
C LEU A 305 4.39 -22.70 -9.43
N VAL A 306 5.31 -23.60 -9.11
CA VAL A 306 5.61 -24.80 -9.90
C VAL A 306 4.65 -25.93 -9.50
N HIS A 307 3.88 -26.44 -10.46
CA HIS A 307 2.85 -27.46 -10.25
C HIS A 307 3.03 -28.60 -11.27
N PRO A 308 2.80 -29.87 -10.90
CA PRO A 308 2.90 -30.96 -11.87
C PRO A 308 1.71 -30.95 -12.84
N LEU A 309 1.94 -31.36 -14.08
CA LEU A 309 0.88 -31.62 -15.06
C LEU A 309 0.86 -33.12 -15.36
N GLY A 310 -0.05 -33.83 -14.71
CA GLY A 310 -0.06 -35.29 -14.67
C GLY A 310 0.97 -35.85 -13.69
N ARG A 311 1.57 -37.00 -14.01
CA ARG A 311 2.48 -37.75 -13.12
C ARG A 311 3.92 -37.20 -13.09
N CYS A 312 4.10 -35.92 -12.81
CA CYS A 312 5.44 -35.33 -12.65
C CYS A 312 5.99 -35.56 -11.23
N SER A 313 7.26 -35.99 -11.14
CA SER A 313 7.95 -36.24 -9.87
C SER A 313 8.31 -34.95 -9.12
N LEU A 314 8.52 -35.04 -7.81
CA LEU A 314 9.00 -33.90 -7.02
C LEU A 314 10.37 -33.39 -7.51
N ASN A 315 11.29 -34.30 -7.87
CA ASN A 315 12.62 -33.95 -8.37
C ASN A 315 12.57 -33.06 -9.62
N GLU A 316 11.70 -33.38 -10.59
CA GLU A 316 11.48 -32.58 -11.79
C GLU A 316 11.01 -31.15 -11.46
N ARG A 317 10.12 -30.98 -10.48
CA ARG A 317 9.67 -29.66 -10.00
C ARG A 317 10.79 -28.90 -9.29
N LEU A 318 11.56 -29.58 -8.43
CA LEU A 318 12.66 -28.97 -7.69
C LEU A 318 13.76 -28.45 -8.63
N VAL A 319 14.03 -29.13 -9.75
CA VAL A 319 14.99 -28.64 -10.75
C VAL A 319 14.52 -27.31 -11.36
N VAL A 320 13.26 -27.22 -11.83
CA VAL A 320 12.71 -25.96 -12.38
C VAL A 320 12.71 -24.86 -11.32
N THR A 321 12.28 -25.18 -10.10
CA THR A 321 12.24 -24.22 -8.99
C THR A 321 13.65 -23.68 -8.68
N THR A 322 14.66 -24.55 -8.69
CA THR A 322 16.07 -24.17 -8.47
C THR A 322 16.59 -23.24 -9.57
N GLU A 323 16.19 -23.44 -10.83
CA GLU A 323 16.57 -22.53 -11.93
C GLU A 323 15.93 -21.15 -11.77
N LEU A 324 14.66 -21.11 -11.37
CA LEU A 324 13.93 -19.86 -11.12
C LEU A 324 14.51 -19.11 -9.90
N TRP A 325 14.85 -19.81 -8.82
CA TRP A 325 15.55 -19.22 -7.67
C TRP A 325 16.94 -18.69 -8.05
N LYS A 326 17.75 -19.45 -8.81
CA LYS A 326 19.05 -18.98 -9.33
C LYS A 326 18.91 -17.72 -10.20
N ALA A 327 17.78 -17.58 -10.89
CA ALA A 327 17.47 -16.40 -11.69
C ALA A 327 16.90 -15.20 -10.90
N GLY A 328 16.73 -15.33 -9.57
CA GLY A 328 16.15 -14.32 -8.69
C GLY A 328 14.63 -14.22 -8.74
N ILE A 329 13.93 -15.20 -9.33
CA ILE A 329 12.48 -15.22 -9.44
C ILE A 329 11.89 -15.82 -8.15
N ARG A 330 10.96 -15.09 -7.53
CA ARG A 330 10.28 -15.55 -6.31
C ARG A 330 9.31 -16.67 -6.67
N THR A 331 9.70 -17.90 -6.37
CA THR A 331 9.01 -19.12 -6.79
C THR A 331 8.78 -20.05 -5.61
N GLU A 332 7.68 -20.78 -5.63
CA GLU A 332 7.40 -21.91 -4.74
C GLU A 332 6.99 -23.15 -5.58
N PHE A 333 6.97 -24.34 -4.98
CA PHE A 333 6.51 -25.57 -5.64
C PHE A 333 5.38 -26.26 -4.86
N THR A 334 4.56 -27.01 -5.60
CA THR A 334 3.42 -27.72 -5.01
C THR A 334 3.89 -28.98 -4.29
N GLN A 335 3.56 -29.06 -2.99
CA GLN A 335 3.78 -30.23 -2.13
C GLN A 335 2.86 -31.39 -2.53
N GLU A 336 3.32 -32.63 -2.30
CA GLU A 336 2.59 -33.83 -2.76
C GLU A 336 1.20 -33.99 -2.12
N GLN A 337 1.03 -33.50 -0.89
CA GLN A 337 -0.24 -33.47 -0.17
C GLN A 337 -1.31 -32.60 -0.86
N SER A 338 -0.90 -31.65 -1.71
CA SER A 338 -1.78 -30.68 -2.38
C SER A 338 -2.13 -31.06 -3.83
N LEU A 339 -1.82 -32.29 -4.27
CA LEU A 339 -2.01 -32.73 -5.65
C LEU A 339 -3.38 -33.36 -5.95
N ASN A 340 -4.19 -33.64 -4.92
CA ASN A 340 -5.50 -34.28 -5.04
C ASN A 340 -6.67 -33.27 -5.16
N VAL A 341 -6.41 -32.09 -5.73
CA VAL A 341 -7.39 -31.00 -5.91
C VAL A 341 -7.74 -30.88 -7.40
N ASP A 342 -9.00 -30.59 -7.72
CA ASP A 342 -9.39 -30.33 -9.11
C ASP A 342 -8.64 -29.12 -9.69
N LEU A 343 -8.36 -29.14 -11.00
CA LEU A 343 -7.57 -28.08 -11.63
C LEU A 343 -8.26 -26.71 -11.61
N GLU A 344 -9.59 -26.63 -11.76
CA GLU A 344 -10.29 -25.35 -11.64
C GLU A 344 -10.27 -24.83 -10.21
N GLU A 345 -10.48 -25.72 -9.23
CA GLU A 345 -10.38 -25.36 -7.81
C GLU A 345 -8.97 -24.89 -7.45
N PHE A 346 -7.93 -25.61 -7.90
CA PHE A 346 -6.53 -25.22 -7.72
C PHE A 346 -6.23 -23.83 -8.32
N TYR A 347 -6.70 -23.52 -9.53
CA TYR A 347 -6.51 -22.17 -10.09
C TYR A 347 -7.32 -21.09 -9.35
N ASN A 348 -8.51 -21.43 -8.85
CA ASN A 348 -9.29 -20.52 -8.00
C ASN A 348 -8.58 -20.27 -6.66
N GLN A 349 -7.98 -21.30 -6.05
CA GLN A 349 -7.12 -21.16 -4.88
C GLN A 349 -5.88 -20.30 -5.20
N CYS A 350 -5.21 -20.53 -6.33
CA CYS A 350 -4.08 -19.69 -6.76
C CYS A 350 -4.47 -18.21 -6.91
N LYS A 351 -5.63 -17.95 -7.53
CA LYS A 351 -6.18 -16.60 -7.69
C LYS A 351 -6.57 -15.97 -6.34
N ALA A 352 -7.16 -16.74 -5.43
CA ALA A 352 -7.52 -16.27 -4.09
C ALA A 352 -6.29 -15.92 -3.24
N HIS A 353 -5.20 -16.66 -3.39
CA HIS A 353 -3.92 -16.35 -2.73
C HIS A 353 -3.19 -15.18 -3.39
N GLY A 354 -3.41 -14.92 -4.69
CA GLY A 354 -2.78 -13.83 -5.44
C GLY A 354 -1.54 -14.25 -6.25
N ILE A 355 -1.40 -15.54 -6.55
CA ILE A 355 -0.33 -16.09 -7.38
C ILE A 355 -0.53 -15.58 -8.81
N LYS A 356 0.51 -15.04 -9.45
CA LYS A 356 0.42 -14.45 -10.80
C LYS A 356 0.54 -15.52 -11.89
N PHE A 357 1.51 -16.42 -11.74
CA PHE A 357 1.83 -17.42 -12.75
C PHE A 357 1.95 -18.83 -12.14
N VAL A 358 1.47 -19.83 -12.86
CA VAL A 358 1.71 -21.24 -12.57
C VAL A 358 2.57 -21.84 -13.67
N VAL A 359 3.66 -22.51 -13.29
CA VAL A 359 4.55 -23.25 -14.20
C VAL A 359 4.22 -24.72 -14.08
N LEU A 360 3.67 -25.28 -15.17
CA LEU A 360 3.18 -26.64 -15.28
C LEU A 360 4.27 -27.53 -15.89
N VAL A 361 4.75 -28.51 -15.09
CA VAL A 361 5.82 -29.43 -15.46
C VAL A 361 5.25 -30.80 -15.83
N LYS A 362 5.46 -31.25 -17.07
CA LYS A 362 5.01 -32.57 -17.57
C LYS A 362 6.04 -33.66 -17.24
N GLU A 363 5.57 -34.88 -17.03
CA GLU A 363 6.44 -36.07 -16.85
C GLU A 363 7.36 -36.26 -18.07
N LYS A 364 8.62 -36.69 -17.83
CA LYS A 364 9.64 -36.95 -18.88
C LYS A 364 10.14 -35.71 -19.62
N ALA A 365 9.76 -34.49 -19.20
CA ALA A 365 10.35 -33.27 -19.74
C ALA A 365 11.90 -33.30 -19.71
N PHE A 366 12.51 -34.06 -18.80
CA PHE A 366 13.95 -34.11 -18.59
C PHE A 366 14.68 -35.23 -19.37
N LYS A 367 13.99 -35.98 -20.24
CA LYS A 367 14.61 -37.07 -21.04
C LYS A 367 15.00 -36.68 -22.47
N THR A 368 14.59 -35.51 -22.94
CA THR A 368 14.93 -34.98 -24.28
C THR A 368 15.32 -33.51 -24.18
N GLN A 369 16.20 -33.03 -25.07
CA GLN A 369 16.64 -31.63 -25.07
C GLN A 369 15.52 -30.63 -25.41
N GLN A 370 14.39 -31.09 -25.95
CA GLN A 370 13.20 -30.28 -26.26
C GLN A 370 12.16 -30.36 -25.13
N SER A 371 12.56 -29.90 -23.94
CA SER A 371 11.70 -29.91 -22.75
C SER A 371 10.69 -28.76 -22.78
N VAL A 372 9.45 -29.06 -23.19
CA VAL A 372 8.36 -28.07 -23.26
C VAL A 372 7.72 -27.90 -21.88
N ILE A 373 7.76 -26.67 -21.37
CA ILE A 373 7.14 -26.24 -20.11
C ILE A 373 5.97 -25.32 -20.44
N LYS A 374 4.87 -25.43 -19.67
CA LYS A 374 3.67 -24.64 -19.88
C LYS A 374 3.52 -23.59 -18.76
N ILE A 375 3.41 -22.31 -19.12
CA ILE A 375 3.13 -21.22 -18.17
C ILE A 375 1.64 -20.86 -18.30
N ARG A 376 0.93 -20.76 -17.18
CA ARG A 376 -0.42 -20.20 -17.10
C ARG A 376 -0.41 -18.89 -16.33
N ASN A 377 -1.00 -17.85 -16.91
CA ASN A 377 -1.34 -16.62 -16.20
C ASN A 377 -2.66 -16.86 -15.45
N VAL A 378 -2.63 -16.75 -14.12
CA VAL A 378 -3.78 -17.08 -13.25
C VAL A 378 -4.91 -16.05 -13.41
N GLU A 379 -4.56 -14.79 -13.67
CA GLU A 379 -5.52 -13.69 -13.80
C GLU A 379 -6.17 -13.64 -15.19
N LYS A 380 -5.35 -13.62 -16.25
CA LYS A 380 -5.80 -13.61 -17.65
C LYS A 380 -6.38 -14.97 -18.10
N LYS A 381 -6.20 -16.04 -17.31
CA LYS A 381 -6.49 -17.45 -17.66
C LYS A 381 -5.83 -17.95 -18.96
N SER A 382 -4.83 -17.21 -19.48
CA SER A 382 -4.10 -17.57 -20.68
C SER A 382 -2.97 -18.55 -20.39
N GLU A 383 -2.64 -19.37 -21.38
CA GLU A 383 -1.58 -20.38 -21.29
C GLU A 383 -0.63 -20.26 -22.48
N MET A 384 0.66 -20.50 -22.25
CA MET A 384 1.69 -20.55 -23.27
C MET A 384 2.61 -21.74 -23.03
N GLU A 385 3.01 -22.43 -24.10
CA GLU A 385 4.04 -23.48 -24.04
C GLU A 385 5.34 -22.94 -24.62
N ILE A 386 6.45 -23.18 -23.92
CA ILE A 386 7.79 -22.68 -24.25
C ILE A 386 8.85 -23.75 -23.99
N ASN A 387 10.03 -23.58 -24.58
CA ASN A 387 11.20 -24.36 -24.19
C ASN A 387 11.70 -23.90 -22.81
N ARG A 388 12.15 -24.84 -21.98
CA ARG A 388 12.73 -24.56 -20.65
C ARG A 388 13.88 -23.55 -20.67
N GLU A 389 14.67 -23.50 -21.74
CA GLU A 389 15.76 -22.53 -21.90
C GLU A 389 15.23 -21.08 -21.93
N GLU A 390 14.06 -20.85 -22.54
CA GLU A 390 13.40 -19.53 -22.58
C GLU A 390 12.61 -19.19 -21.30
N LEU A 391 12.49 -20.12 -20.34
CA LEU A 391 11.61 -19.99 -19.15
C LEU A 391 11.95 -18.79 -18.28
N VAL A 392 13.23 -18.61 -17.97
CA VAL A 392 13.71 -17.55 -17.08
C VAL A 392 13.45 -16.17 -17.67
N ASP A 393 13.79 -15.98 -18.94
CA ASP A 393 13.67 -14.68 -19.61
C ASP A 393 12.21 -14.34 -19.92
N THR A 394 11.41 -15.35 -20.30
CA THR A 394 9.96 -15.24 -20.47
C THR A 394 9.30 -14.77 -19.17
N LEU A 395 9.58 -15.44 -18.04
CA LEU A 395 8.99 -15.06 -16.74
C LEU A 395 9.49 -13.70 -16.25
N LYS A 396 10.76 -13.35 -16.44
CA LYS A 396 11.27 -11.99 -16.12
C LYS A 396 10.54 -10.91 -16.90
N SER A 397 10.34 -11.11 -18.20
CA SER A 397 9.63 -10.18 -19.09
C SER A 397 8.14 -10.05 -18.71
N LEU A 398 7.47 -11.17 -18.42
CA LEU A 398 6.07 -11.19 -17.96
C LEU A 398 5.89 -10.54 -16.58
N LEU A 399 6.80 -10.76 -15.63
CA LEU A 399 6.78 -10.14 -14.30
C LEU A 399 7.08 -8.63 -14.35
N GLN A 400 7.79 -8.16 -15.37
CA GLN A 400 8.00 -6.74 -15.69
C GLN A 400 6.81 -6.11 -16.46
N GLY A 401 5.77 -6.88 -16.77
CA GLY A 401 4.57 -6.37 -17.46
C GLY A 401 4.70 -6.19 -18.97
N LYS A 402 5.74 -6.76 -19.61
CA LYS A 402 5.87 -6.74 -21.07
C LYS A 402 5.00 -7.82 -21.70
N GLU A 403 4.17 -7.46 -22.67
CA GLU A 403 3.41 -8.45 -23.44
C GLU A 403 4.31 -9.16 -24.44
N ILE A 404 4.44 -10.49 -24.28
CA ILE A 404 5.13 -11.35 -25.23
C ILE A 404 4.08 -11.84 -26.22
N GLY A 405 4.24 -11.47 -27.50
CA GLY A 405 3.36 -11.93 -28.57
C GLY A 405 3.35 -13.46 -28.66
N ALA A 406 2.16 -14.05 -28.77
CA ALA A 406 2.00 -15.51 -28.84
C ALA A 406 2.72 -16.08 -30.08
N ARG A 407 3.88 -16.70 -29.88
CA ARG A 407 4.58 -17.44 -30.93
C ARG A 407 3.73 -18.66 -31.32
N LYS A 408 3.31 -18.71 -32.59
CA LYS A 408 2.66 -19.88 -33.18
C LYS A 408 3.61 -21.08 -33.19
N ILE A 409 3.01 -22.27 -33.12
CA ILE A 409 3.63 -23.59 -33.16
C ILE A 409 4.58 -23.69 -34.37
N ILE A 410 5.82 -24.15 -34.12
CA ILE A 410 6.80 -24.45 -35.16
C ILE A 410 6.58 -25.89 -35.64
N ASN A 411 6.00 -26.04 -36.83
CA ASN A 411 5.99 -27.32 -37.56
C ASN A 411 7.15 -27.31 -38.57
N ASN A 412 8.15 -28.17 -38.37
CA ASN A 412 9.21 -28.38 -39.36
C ASN A 412 9.01 -29.69 -40.15
N SER A 413 8.76 -29.50 -41.46
CA SER A 413 9.16 -30.36 -42.60
C SER A 413 8.82 -31.87 -42.62
N ALA A 414 7.74 -32.16 -43.36
CA ALA A 414 7.73 -33.00 -44.57
C ALA A 414 7.94 -34.53 -44.52
N VAL A 415 6.83 -35.28 -44.56
CA VAL A 415 6.54 -36.36 -45.55
C VAL A 415 5.02 -36.33 -45.86
N GLU A 416 4.62 -36.49 -47.11
CA GLU A 416 3.22 -36.56 -47.62
C GLU A 416 2.62 -37.99 -47.55
N PRO A 417 1.32 -38.23 -47.86
CA PRO A 417 0.11 -37.39 -47.70
C PRO A 417 -1.10 -38.16 -47.08
N THR A 418 -2.22 -37.45 -46.81
CA THR A 418 -3.65 -37.81 -47.12
C THR A 418 -4.71 -37.44 -46.06
N LEU A 419 -5.82 -36.87 -46.57
CA LEU A 419 -7.21 -36.85 -46.08
C LEU A 419 -7.52 -36.17 -44.72
N GLU A 420 -8.06 -34.94 -44.82
CA GLU A 420 -8.72 -34.20 -43.74
C GLU A 420 -10.08 -34.82 -43.37
N ALA A 421 -10.35 -34.97 -42.07
CA ALA A 421 -11.70 -35.26 -41.56
C ALA A 421 -12.46 -33.95 -41.27
N ARG A 422 -13.66 -33.81 -41.86
CA ARG A 422 -14.51 -32.61 -41.75
C ARG A 422 -15.13 -32.47 -40.35
N ASN A 423 -15.03 -31.29 -39.73
CA ASN A 423 -15.65 -30.99 -38.44
C ASN A 423 -17.18 -30.78 -38.56
N ILE A 424 -17.95 -31.33 -37.62
CA ILE A 424 -19.39 -31.08 -37.47
C ILE A 424 -19.65 -30.47 -36.09
N ASN A 425 -20.35 -29.33 -36.04
CA ASN A 425 -20.77 -28.67 -34.80
C ASN A 425 -22.24 -28.98 -34.50
N VAL A 426 -22.55 -29.47 -33.29
CA VAL A 426 -23.92 -29.74 -32.83
C VAL A 426 -24.33 -28.69 -31.79
N HIS A 427 -25.36 -27.89 -32.11
CA HIS A 427 -25.95 -26.92 -31.20
C HIS A 427 -27.28 -27.42 -30.64
N ILE A 428 -27.49 -27.21 -29.33
CA ILE A 428 -28.69 -27.65 -28.62
C ILE A 428 -29.43 -26.42 -28.09
N VAL A 429 -30.59 -26.15 -28.66
CA VAL A 429 -31.44 -25.03 -28.26
C VAL A 429 -32.44 -25.52 -27.21
N ASN A 430 -32.31 -25.03 -25.97
CA ASN A 430 -33.07 -25.53 -24.82
C ASN A 430 -34.35 -24.71 -24.58
N THR A 431 -35.49 -25.26 -24.97
CA THR A 431 -36.83 -24.66 -24.83
C THR A 431 -37.40 -24.81 -23.41
N GLN A 432 -37.10 -23.80 -22.58
CA GLN A 432 -37.86 -23.39 -21.38
C GLN A 432 -37.94 -24.29 -20.13
N GLN A 433 -37.27 -25.46 -20.04
CA GLN A 433 -37.14 -26.16 -18.73
C GLN A 433 -35.68 -26.43 -18.29
N LYS A 434 -35.39 -26.22 -16.99
CA LYS A 434 -34.10 -26.51 -16.36
C LYS A 434 -33.94 -28.01 -16.09
N MET A 435 -33.17 -28.71 -16.94
CA MET A 435 -32.79 -30.11 -16.71
C MET A 435 -31.52 -30.25 -15.85
N LYS A 436 -31.44 -31.34 -15.05
CA LYS A 436 -30.24 -31.70 -14.27
C LYS A 436 -29.10 -32.15 -15.20
N PHE A 437 -27.86 -31.76 -14.87
CA PHE A 437 -26.66 -31.91 -15.72
C PHE A 437 -26.46 -33.33 -16.29
N HIS A 438 -26.50 -34.38 -15.46
CA HIS A 438 -26.34 -35.76 -15.93
C HIS A 438 -27.42 -36.20 -16.94
N LYS A 439 -28.67 -35.74 -16.77
CA LYS A 439 -29.76 -36.04 -17.71
C LYS A 439 -29.55 -35.31 -19.04
N LYS A 440 -28.99 -34.09 -19.00
CA LYS A 440 -28.57 -33.36 -20.21
C LYS A 440 -27.49 -34.14 -20.94
N ASN A 441 -26.38 -34.48 -20.29
CA ASN A 441 -25.26 -35.17 -20.95
C ASN A 441 -25.66 -36.53 -21.55
N PHE A 442 -26.50 -37.31 -20.85
CA PHE A 442 -27.04 -38.57 -21.39
C PHE A 442 -27.87 -38.38 -22.67
N ILE A 443 -28.65 -37.29 -22.77
CA ILE A 443 -29.40 -36.96 -23.99
C ILE A 443 -28.44 -36.56 -25.12
N ILE A 444 -27.38 -35.79 -24.82
CA ILE A 444 -26.34 -35.41 -25.81
C ILE A 444 -25.64 -36.65 -26.37
N GLU A 445 -25.19 -37.54 -25.49
CA GLU A 445 -24.46 -38.75 -25.88
C GLU A 445 -25.33 -39.68 -26.74
N LYS A 446 -26.60 -39.86 -26.36
CA LYS A 446 -27.57 -40.67 -27.12
C LYS A 446 -28.00 -40.00 -28.44
N ALA A 447 -28.03 -38.68 -28.49
CA ALA A 447 -28.26 -37.92 -29.73
C ALA A 447 -27.07 -38.09 -30.69
N ASN A 448 -25.83 -37.94 -30.21
CA ASN A 448 -24.62 -38.15 -30.99
C ASN A 448 -24.54 -39.57 -31.56
N GLN A 449 -24.82 -40.60 -30.76
CA GLN A 449 -24.86 -41.99 -31.24
C GLN A 449 -25.87 -42.19 -32.39
N LYS A 450 -27.07 -41.61 -32.29
CA LYS A 450 -28.05 -41.61 -33.39
C LYS A 450 -27.58 -40.81 -34.60
N LEU A 451 -26.98 -39.65 -34.39
CA LEU A 451 -26.46 -38.79 -35.46
C LEU A 451 -25.40 -39.52 -36.27
N THR A 452 -24.45 -40.19 -35.60
CA THR A 452 -23.42 -41.01 -36.27
C THR A 452 -24.04 -42.11 -37.14
N SER A 453 -25.08 -42.81 -36.65
CA SER A 453 -25.77 -43.84 -37.43
C SER A 453 -26.53 -43.28 -38.66
N LEU A 454 -27.07 -42.07 -38.56
CA LEU A 454 -27.71 -41.36 -39.67
C LEU A 454 -26.67 -40.86 -40.69
N ILE A 455 -25.56 -40.29 -40.24
CA ILE A 455 -24.48 -39.82 -41.10
C ILE A 455 -23.88 -40.99 -41.91
N SER A 456 -23.70 -42.18 -41.31
CA SER A 456 -23.28 -43.37 -42.06
C SER A 456 -24.29 -43.85 -43.11
N SER A 457 -25.56 -43.43 -43.04
CA SER A 457 -26.59 -43.76 -44.04
C SER A 457 -26.77 -42.70 -45.13
N VAL A 458 -26.19 -41.51 -44.97
CA VAL A 458 -26.33 -40.36 -45.90
C VAL A 458 -25.03 -40.07 -46.67
N ALA A 459 -23.96 -40.82 -46.40
CA ALA A 459 -22.60 -40.59 -46.91
C ALA A 459 -22.43 -40.51 -48.45
N ASP A 460 -23.36 -41.08 -49.24
CA ASP A 460 -23.31 -41.06 -50.72
C ASP A 460 -24.06 -39.88 -51.37
N ALA A 461 -24.78 -39.04 -50.61
CA ALA A 461 -25.49 -37.89 -51.16
C ALA A 461 -24.64 -36.61 -51.07
N SER A 462 -24.36 -35.96 -52.20
CA SER A 462 -23.54 -34.74 -52.32
C SER A 462 -24.24 -33.45 -51.84
N VAL A 463 -25.05 -33.53 -50.77
CA VAL A 463 -25.86 -32.43 -50.24
C VAL A 463 -25.42 -32.08 -48.82
N VAL A 464 -25.04 -30.82 -48.62
CA VAL A 464 -24.73 -30.29 -47.28
C VAL A 464 -25.99 -30.32 -46.43
N THR A 465 -25.99 -31.17 -45.40
CA THR A 465 -27.17 -31.39 -44.54
C THR A 465 -26.93 -30.77 -43.16
N GLU A 466 -27.57 -29.64 -42.88
CA GLU A 466 -27.61 -29.07 -41.52
C GLU A 466 -28.65 -29.81 -40.67
N VAL A 467 -28.23 -30.33 -39.52
CA VAL A 467 -29.11 -31.08 -38.60
C VAL A 467 -29.30 -30.30 -37.31
N VAL A 468 -30.48 -29.69 -37.16
CA VAL A 468 -30.84 -28.92 -35.96
C VAL A 468 -31.66 -29.79 -35.01
N ALA A 469 -31.11 -30.09 -33.83
CA ALA A 469 -31.81 -30.84 -32.79
C ALA A 469 -32.60 -29.91 -31.86
N VAL A 470 -33.93 -29.90 -32.00
CA VAL A 470 -34.84 -29.07 -31.18
C VAL A 470 -35.75 -29.96 -30.33
N ASP A 471 -35.84 -29.69 -29.03
CA ASP A 471 -36.76 -30.37 -28.12
C ASP A 471 -38.17 -29.73 -28.22
N LEU A 472 -38.98 -30.29 -29.11
CA LEU A 472 -40.34 -29.83 -29.41
C LEU A 472 -41.37 -30.86 -28.92
N SER A 473 -42.48 -30.39 -28.35
CA SER A 473 -43.57 -31.28 -27.97
C SER A 473 -44.18 -31.93 -29.22
N ARG A 474 -44.71 -33.16 -29.08
CA ARG A 474 -45.31 -33.90 -30.20
C ARG A 474 -46.37 -33.11 -30.96
N PHE A 475 -47.13 -32.26 -30.26
CA PHE A 475 -48.14 -31.37 -30.84
C PHE A 475 -47.52 -30.36 -31.82
N VAL A 476 -46.40 -29.74 -31.47
CA VAL A 476 -45.70 -28.78 -32.33
C VAL A 476 -45.08 -29.48 -33.54
N ILE A 477 -44.53 -30.69 -33.36
CA ILE A 477 -43.97 -31.49 -34.46
C ILE A 477 -45.08 -31.87 -35.48
N SER A 478 -46.26 -32.29 -35.02
CA SER A 478 -47.39 -32.59 -35.91
C SER A 478 -47.90 -31.37 -36.68
N ASN A 479 -47.80 -30.16 -36.13
CA ASN A 479 -48.16 -28.94 -36.85
C ASN A 479 -47.07 -28.49 -37.84
N LEU A 480 -45.78 -28.71 -37.51
CA LEU A 480 -44.65 -28.42 -38.40
C LEU A 480 -44.66 -29.27 -39.68
N ILE A 481 -44.99 -30.56 -39.57
CA ILE A 481 -45.03 -31.49 -40.71
C ILE A 481 -46.09 -31.08 -41.76
N ASN A 482 -47.14 -30.38 -41.34
CA ASN A 482 -48.26 -29.99 -42.19
C ASN A 482 -48.17 -28.54 -42.72
N HIS A 483 -47.07 -27.83 -42.46
CA HIS A 483 -46.88 -26.44 -42.89
C HIS A 483 -45.75 -26.30 -43.91
N GLU A 484 -46.08 -25.91 -45.14
CA GLU A 484 -45.09 -25.39 -46.09
C GLU A 484 -44.66 -23.99 -45.66
N PHE A 485 -43.39 -23.83 -45.29
CA PHE A 485 -42.82 -22.53 -44.92
C PHE A 485 -42.40 -21.74 -46.16
N LYS A 486 -42.98 -20.56 -46.35
CA LYS A 486 -42.48 -19.59 -47.35
C LYS A 486 -41.26 -18.85 -46.77
N GLU A 487 -40.24 -18.65 -47.60
CA GLU A 487 -38.89 -18.25 -47.19
C GLU A 487 -38.79 -16.95 -46.37
N GLU A 488 -39.77 -16.05 -46.45
CA GLU A 488 -39.70 -14.73 -45.81
C GLU A 488 -39.91 -14.73 -44.28
N GLU A 489 -40.56 -15.76 -43.71
CA GLU A 489 -40.83 -15.78 -42.26
C GLU A 489 -39.64 -16.23 -41.40
N VAL A 490 -38.74 -17.05 -41.95
CA VAL A 490 -37.58 -17.60 -41.22
C VAL A 490 -36.60 -16.51 -40.82
N LYS A 491 -36.41 -15.48 -41.66
CA LYS A 491 -35.47 -14.38 -41.38
C LYS A 491 -35.88 -13.48 -40.21
N LYS A 492 -37.18 -13.37 -39.90
CA LYS A 492 -37.68 -12.52 -38.81
C LYS A 492 -37.58 -13.16 -37.41
N SER A 493 -37.47 -14.49 -37.31
CA SER A 493 -37.46 -15.17 -36.01
C SER A 493 -36.07 -15.41 -35.42
N MET A 494 -35.00 -15.27 -36.22
CA MET A 494 -33.61 -15.49 -35.77
C MET A 494 -32.83 -14.22 -35.39
N GLY A 495 -33.42 -13.02 -35.53
CA GLY A 495 -32.88 -11.80 -34.90
C GLY A 495 -31.49 -11.36 -35.39
N PHE A 496 -31.31 -11.25 -36.70
CA PHE A 496 -30.24 -10.46 -37.34
C PHE A 496 -30.79 -9.11 -37.82
#